data_AF-A0A2S8GFU3-F1
#
_entry.id   AF-A0A2S8GFU3-F1
#
_cell.length_a   1.000
_cell.length_b   1.000
_cell.length_c   1.000
_cell.angle_alpha   90.00
_cell.angle_beta   90.00
_cell.angle_gamma   90.00
#
_symmetry.space_group_name_H-M   'P 1'
#
loop_
_entity.id
_entity.type
_entity.pdbx_description
1 polymer ?
#
loop_
_entity_poly.entity_id
_entity_poly.type
_entity_poly.pdbx_seq_one_letter_code
_entity_poly.pdbx_strand_id
1 'polypeptide(L)'
;MIRRNLTYAAIMAACFGGPYSYYSPEARETVQSLWNQASAYIPSGAKSESGDKPAVSIEAKPQLDTPPPDQPNPFITPSLTGSDAANLPVAGPPVQDFLEVFNFNVDSRWVTMRWPRVSTTLADLNLEGLRAPLVTGSQYDDLAGSITYYFDRDGHVQRITFQGSTGDERRLVGMLTQHFGFKHEPTLDAGLYLVKWNGDPTSVLMLRSANVVSASQPHARLSVSLEINRPSRYYGLSPHMAAAVEEAKSAQRWGQP
;
A
#
# COMPACT_ATOMS: atom_id res chain seq x y z
N MET A 1 -12.46 -9.82 -39.29
CA MET A 1 -11.78 -8.71 -38.57
C MET A 1 -12.69 -7.86 -37.67
N ILE A 2 -14.02 -8.05 -37.64
CA ILE A 2 -14.96 -7.20 -36.84
C ILE A 2 -15.09 -7.63 -35.35
N ARG A 3 -14.74 -8.87 -34.99
CA ARG A 3 -14.94 -9.41 -33.62
C ARG A 3 -13.93 -8.91 -32.58
N ARG A 4 -12.77 -8.40 -32.98
CA ARG A 4 -11.70 -8.00 -32.03
C ARG A 4 -11.86 -6.57 -31.51
N ASN A 5 -12.57 -5.71 -32.24
CA ASN A 5 -12.72 -4.30 -31.88
C ASN A 5 -13.84 -4.07 -30.84
N LEU A 6 -14.84 -4.95 -30.79
CA LEU A 6 -15.91 -4.88 -29.79
C LEU A 6 -15.44 -5.26 -28.37
N THR A 7 -14.47 -6.17 -28.25
CA THR A 7 -13.94 -6.60 -26.94
C THR A 7 -13.21 -5.47 -26.22
N TYR A 8 -12.48 -4.63 -26.95
CA TYR A 8 -11.81 -3.46 -26.38
C TYR A 8 -12.78 -2.35 -25.95
N ALA A 9 -13.90 -2.18 -26.67
CA ALA A 9 -14.94 -1.22 -26.28
C ALA A 9 -15.64 -1.61 -24.98
N ALA A 10 -15.89 -2.92 -24.76
CA ALA A 10 -16.49 -3.43 -23.53
C ALA A 10 -15.58 -3.24 -22.30
N ILE A 11 -14.26 -3.40 -22.46
CA ILE A 11 -13.29 -3.19 -21.37
C ILE A 11 -13.18 -1.70 -21.02
N MET A 12 -13.18 -0.80 -22.02
CA MET A 12 -13.13 0.65 -21.77
C MET A 12 -14.39 1.17 -21.06
N ALA A 13 -15.58 0.64 -21.37
CA ALA A 13 -16.81 1.04 -20.69
C ALA A 13 -16.82 0.70 -19.19
N ALA A 14 -16.19 -0.40 -18.78
CA ALA A 14 -16.10 -0.80 -17.38
C ALA A 14 -15.14 0.10 -16.55
N CYS A 15 -14.15 0.72 -17.18
CA CYS A 15 -13.15 1.53 -16.48
C CYS A 15 -13.58 2.98 -16.19
N PHE A 16 -14.52 3.55 -16.98
CA PHE A 16 -14.89 4.97 -16.86
C PHE A 16 -16.31 5.23 -16.30
N GLY A 17 -17.19 4.23 -16.25
CA GLY A 17 -18.60 4.43 -15.85
C GLY A 17 -18.93 4.23 -14.36
N GLY A 18 -18.00 3.64 -13.59
CA GLY A 18 -18.25 3.25 -12.19
C GLY A 18 -18.58 4.41 -11.25
N PRO A 19 -17.80 5.51 -11.22
CA PRO A 19 -18.06 6.60 -10.27
C PRO A 19 -19.22 7.54 -10.67
N TYR A 20 -19.46 7.72 -11.98
CA TYR A 20 -20.40 8.75 -12.49
C TYR A 20 -21.86 8.29 -12.49
N SER A 21 -22.11 6.98 -12.60
CA SER A 21 -23.47 6.40 -12.64
C SER A 21 -24.17 6.38 -11.28
N TYR A 22 -23.47 6.65 -10.18
CA TYR A 22 -24.08 6.79 -8.85
C TYR A 22 -24.86 8.11 -8.69
N TYR A 23 -24.50 9.16 -9.44
CA TYR A 23 -25.03 10.52 -9.24
C TYR A 23 -25.99 10.99 -10.33
N SER A 24 -26.21 10.23 -11.40
CA SER A 24 -27.11 10.63 -12.51
C SER A 24 -28.07 9.49 -12.92
N PRO A 25 -29.40 9.70 -12.83
CA PRO A 25 -30.39 8.68 -13.20
C PRO A 25 -30.33 8.27 -14.68
N GLU A 26 -30.08 9.23 -15.58
CA GLU A 26 -30.00 9.00 -17.04
C GLU A 26 -28.79 8.15 -17.44
N ALA A 27 -27.67 8.30 -16.73
CA ALA A 27 -26.48 7.48 -16.98
C ALA A 27 -26.70 6.02 -16.55
N ARG A 28 -27.54 5.78 -15.54
CA ARG A 28 -27.86 4.44 -15.06
C ARG A 28 -28.65 3.63 -16.09
N GLU A 29 -29.63 4.26 -16.75
CA GLU A 29 -30.37 3.63 -17.85
C GLU A 29 -29.47 3.31 -19.05
N THR A 30 -28.56 4.23 -19.37
CA THR A 30 -27.62 4.07 -20.47
C THR A 30 -26.66 2.89 -20.21
N VAL A 31 -26.10 2.79 -19.00
CA VAL A 31 -25.21 1.69 -18.60
C VAL A 31 -25.96 0.35 -18.56
N GLN A 32 -27.20 0.33 -18.09
CA GLN A 32 -27.99 -0.90 -17.99
C GLN A 32 -28.42 -1.41 -19.37
N SER A 33 -28.73 -0.52 -20.32
CA SER A 33 -29.01 -0.89 -21.70
C SER A 33 -27.78 -1.49 -22.39
N LEU A 34 -26.59 -0.93 -22.16
CA LEU A 34 -25.32 -1.44 -22.67
C LEU A 34 -24.95 -2.79 -22.04
N TRP A 35 -25.24 -3.00 -20.75
CA TRP A 35 -25.02 -4.29 -20.08
C TRP A 35 -25.96 -5.39 -20.60
N ASN A 36 -27.22 -5.05 -20.87
CA ASN A 36 -28.19 -5.98 -21.46
C ASN A 36 -27.82 -6.31 -22.92
N GLN A 37 -27.29 -5.34 -23.68
CA GLN A 37 -26.75 -5.60 -25.01
C GLN A 37 -25.48 -6.46 -24.96
N ALA A 38 -24.58 -6.20 -24.01
CA ALA A 38 -23.32 -6.93 -23.88
C ALA A 38 -23.52 -8.38 -23.41
N SER A 39 -24.45 -8.62 -22.48
CA SER A 39 -24.78 -9.97 -21.99
C SER A 39 -25.37 -10.89 -23.07
N ALA A 40 -25.98 -10.33 -24.12
CA ALA A 40 -26.42 -11.09 -25.29
C ALA A 40 -25.27 -11.61 -26.17
N TYR A 41 -24.04 -11.08 -26.00
CA TYR A 41 -22.85 -11.48 -26.77
C TYR A 41 -21.80 -12.23 -25.93
N ILE A 42 -22.04 -12.43 -24.64
CA ILE A 42 -21.21 -13.28 -23.79
C ILE A 42 -21.61 -14.74 -24.05
N PRO A 43 -20.68 -15.63 -24.45
CA PRO A 43 -21.01 -17.04 -24.61
C PRO A 43 -21.39 -17.61 -23.24
N SER A 44 -22.66 -18.01 -23.12
CA SER A 44 -23.09 -18.92 -22.06
C SER A 44 -22.22 -20.18 -22.15
N GLY A 45 -21.36 -20.37 -21.15
CA GLY A 45 -20.57 -21.59 -21.01
C GLY A 45 -21.49 -22.79 -21.04
N ALA A 46 -21.31 -23.62 -22.07
CA ALA A 46 -22.11 -24.80 -22.32
C ALA A 46 -22.10 -25.73 -21.11
N LYS A 47 -23.28 -26.25 -20.78
CA LYS A 47 -23.48 -27.44 -19.95
C LYS A 47 -22.63 -28.59 -20.53
N SER A 48 -21.68 -29.10 -19.76
CA SER A 48 -21.06 -30.39 -20.04
C SER A 48 -21.99 -31.50 -19.52
N GLU A 49 -22.83 -32.01 -20.41
CA GLU A 49 -23.45 -33.33 -20.28
C GLU A 49 -22.42 -34.41 -20.68
N SER A 50 -22.23 -35.38 -19.78
CA SER A 50 -21.92 -36.80 -20.02
C SER A 50 -20.91 -37.20 -21.11
N GLY A 51 -19.79 -37.79 -20.67
CA GLY A 51 -18.97 -38.67 -21.53
C GLY A 51 -17.59 -38.98 -20.93
N ASP A 52 -17.45 -40.21 -20.43
CA ASP A 52 -16.21 -40.91 -20.05
C ASP A 52 -15.38 -40.41 -18.86
N LYS A 53 -15.55 -41.12 -17.73
CA LYS A 53 -14.57 -41.26 -16.66
C LYS A 53 -13.93 -42.66 -16.78
N PRO A 54 -12.60 -42.81 -16.72
CA PRO A 54 -12.02 -44.13 -16.54
C PRO A 54 -12.37 -44.64 -15.13
N ALA A 55 -12.97 -45.83 -15.08
CA ALA A 55 -13.34 -46.52 -13.86
C ALA A 55 -12.09 -47.08 -13.17
N VAL A 56 -11.84 -46.63 -11.94
CA VAL A 56 -11.09 -47.40 -10.94
C VAL A 56 -11.97 -47.50 -9.72
N SER A 57 -12.71 -48.60 -9.63
CA SER A 57 -13.46 -48.99 -8.44
C SER A 57 -12.48 -49.37 -7.35
N ILE A 58 -12.44 -48.62 -6.26
CA ILE A 58 -11.92 -49.11 -4.98
C ILE A 58 -13.14 -49.45 -4.14
N GLU A 59 -13.37 -50.75 -4.01
CA GLU A 59 -14.39 -51.35 -3.17
C GLU A 59 -14.07 -51.06 -1.70
N ALA A 60 -14.82 -50.15 -1.07
CA ALA A 60 -14.69 -49.84 0.34
C ALA A 60 -15.45 -50.90 1.15
N LYS A 61 -14.72 -51.84 1.77
CA LYS A 61 -15.24 -52.62 2.90
C LYS A 61 -15.32 -51.71 4.13
N PRO A 62 -16.44 -51.68 4.87
CA PRO A 62 -16.48 -50.98 6.16
C PRO A 62 -15.77 -51.83 7.20
N GLN A 63 -14.56 -51.41 7.61
CA GLN A 63 -13.88 -51.97 8.78
C GLN A 63 -14.12 -51.07 9.98
N LEU A 64 -14.83 -51.62 10.96
CA LEU A 64 -14.95 -51.14 12.32
C LEU A 64 -13.62 -51.37 13.08
N ASP A 65 -13.33 -50.46 14.01
CA ASP A 65 -12.50 -50.61 15.22
C ASP A 65 -10.96 -50.68 15.14
N THR A 66 -10.30 -49.58 15.49
CA THR A 66 -9.47 -49.33 16.71
C THR A 66 -8.33 -48.33 16.44
N PRO A 67 -8.10 -47.32 17.30
CA PRO A 67 -6.95 -46.42 17.16
C PRO A 67 -5.63 -47.11 17.58
N PRO A 68 -4.54 -46.96 16.81
CA PRO A 68 -3.21 -47.41 17.22
C PRO A 68 -2.65 -46.51 18.35
N PRO A 69 -1.81 -47.05 19.26
CA PRO A 69 -1.19 -46.25 20.32
C PRO A 69 -0.20 -45.23 19.76
N ASP A 70 -0.19 -44.05 20.41
CA ASP A 70 0.68 -42.89 20.14
C ASP A 70 2.14 -43.28 19.90
N GLN A 71 2.61 -43.07 18.67
CA GLN A 71 4.03 -42.87 18.39
C GLN A 71 4.27 -41.36 18.18
N PRO A 72 5.13 -40.71 19.00
CA PRO A 72 5.45 -39.30 18.80
C PRO A 72 6.24 -39.12 17.51
N ASN A 73 5.59 -38.49 16.52
CA ASN A 73 6.19 -38.12 15.25
C ASN A 73 6.98 -36.80 15.45
N PRO A 74 8.31 -36.74 15.26
CA PRO A 74 9.12 -35.55 15.54
C PRO A 74 9.01 -34.45 14.48
N PHE A 75 8.11 -34.58 13.50
CA PHE A 75 7.84 -33.57 12.50
C PHE A 75 6.53 -32.85 12.82
N ILE A 76 6.61 -31.84 13.69
CA ILE A 76 5.53 -30.87 13.90
C ILE A 76 5.47 -30.00 12.64
N THR A 77 4.61 -30.37 11.69
CA THR A 77 4.05 -29.39 10.76
C THR A 77 3.10 -28.49 11.55
N PRO A 78 3.30 -27.16 11.60
CA PRO A 78 2.32 -26.28 12.24
C PRO A 78 1.01 -26.39 11.46
N SER A 79 0.03 -27.05 12.07
CA SER A 79 -1.33 -27.09 11.55
C SER A 79 -1.94 -25.73 11.80
N LEU A 80 -1.99 -24.89 10.76
CA LEU A 80 -2.75 -23.64 10.79
C LEU A 80 -4.23 -23.99 10.90
N THR A 81 -4.75 -24.03 12.12
CA THR A 81 -6.19 -24.01 12.36
C THR A 81 -6.72 -22.66 11.88
N GLY A 82 -7.83 -22.66 11.14
CA GLY A 82 -8.37 -21.49 10.42
C GLY A 82 -8.75 -20.27 11.27
N SER A 83 -8.52 -20.30 12.59
CA SER A 83 -8.70 -19.19 13.53
C SER A 83 -7.47 -18.29 13.69
N ASP A 84 -6.26 -18.75 13.36
CA ASP A 84 -5.03 -17.96 13.60
C ASP A 84 -4.73 -16.95 12.49
N ALA A 85 -5.19 -17.20 11.25
CA ALA A 85 -5.07 -16.23 10.17
C ALA A 85 -5.88 -14.93 10.41
N ALA A 86 -6.89 -14.99 11.28
CA ALA A 86 -7.73 -13.84 11.64
C ALA A 86 -7.12 -12.96 12.76
N ASN A 87 -6.16 -13.47 13.54
CA ASN A 87 -5.55 -12.77 14.68
C ASN A 87 -4.12 -12.27 14.42
N LEU A 88 -3.64 -12.35 13.18
CA LEU A 88 -2.36 -11.72 12.83
C LEU A 88 -2.46 -10.21 13.04
N PRO A 89 -1.57 -9.60 13.84
CA PRO A 89 -1.52 -8.15 14.02
C PRO A 89 -1.51 -7.43 12.67
N VAL A 90 -2.40 -6.46 12.51
CA VAL A 90 -2.50 -5.66 11.28
C VAL A 90 -1.23 -4.81 11.10
N ALA A 91 -0.73 -4.26 12.21
CA ALA A 91 0.57 -3.60 12.27
C ALA A 91 1.65 -4.64 12.58
N GLY A 92 2.82 -4.50 11.96
CA GLY A 92 3.97 -5.36 12.26
C GLY A 92 4.48 -5.23 13.71
N PRO A 93 5.56 -5.95 14.06
CA PRO A 93 6.23 -5.81 15.36
C PRO A 93 6.45 -4.35 15.79
N PRO A 94 6.39 -4.06 17.10
CA PRO A 94 6.55 -2.70 17.63
C PRO A 94 7.88 -2.09 17.20
N VAL A 95 7.90 -0.77 17.00
CA VAL A 95 9.06 -0.04 16.45
C VAL A 95 9.51 0.98 17.50
N GLN A 96 10.65 0.71 18.14
CA GLN A 96 11.23 1.62 19.13
C GLN A 96 12.15 2.67 18.51
N ASP A 97 12.75 2.39 17.36
CA ASP A 97 13.61 3.32 16.63
C ASP A 97 13.06 3.52 15.22
N PHE A 98 12.78 4.76 14.84
CA PHE A 98 12.32 5.06 13.49
C PHE A 98 13.37 4.72 12.43
N LEU A 99 14.66 4.73 12.77
CA LEU A 99 15.71 4.31 11.84
C LEU A 99 15.62 2.84 11.45
N GLU A 100 14.97 1.99 12.24
CA GLU A 100 14.71 0.59 11.88
C GLU A 100 13.84 0.53 10.60
N VAL A 101 12.77 1.34 10.56
CA VAL A 101 11.79 1.30 9.48
C VAL A 101 12.13 2.23 8.32
N PHE A 102 12.81 3.35 8.57
CA PHE A 102 13.32 4.25 7.54
C PHE A 102 14.73 3.86 7.07
N ASN A 103 14.99 2.55 6.96
CA ASN A 103 16.31 2.02 6.61
C ASN A 103 16.43 1.72 5.11
N PHE A 104 17.47 2.25 4.47
CA PHE A 104 17.76 2.00 3.05
C PHE A 104 18.51 0.69 2.79
N ASN A 105 19.03 0.04 3.82
CA ASN A 105 19.82 -1.19 3.73
C ASN A 105 18.98 -2.47 3.88
N VAL A 106 17.66 -2.37 3.64
CA VAL A 106 16.74 -3.52 3.65
C VAL A 106 16.51 -4.01 2.23
N ASP A 107 16.14 -5.29 2.09
CA ASP A 107 15.75 -5.91 0.82
C ASP A 107 14.25 -6.27 0.81
N SER A 108 13.72 -6.62 -0.35
CA SER A 108 12.30 -7.01 -0.51
C SER A 108 11.92 -8.17 0.41
N ARG A 109 12.84 -9.11 0.66
CA ARG A 109 12.61 -10.26 1.53
C ARG A 109 12.42 -9.81 2.97
N TRP A 110 13.26 -8.92 3.48
CA TRP A 110 13.14 -8.33 4.80
C TRP A 110 11.77 -7.66 4.96
N VAL A 111 11.30 -6.90 3.98
CA VAL A 111 9.97 -6.24 4.03
C VAL A 111 8.86 -7.29 4.17
N THR A 112 8.87 -8.33 3.33
CA THR A 112 7.85 -9.40 3.39
C THR A 112 7.89 -10.24 4.66
N MET A 113 9.05 -10.33 5.34
CA MET A 113 9.17 -11.01 6.63
C MET A 113 8.80 -10.09 7.81
N ARG A 114 9.15 -8.80 7.73
CA ARG A 114 8.94 -7.81 8.79
C ARG A 114 7.48 -7.42 8.91
N TRP A 115 6.78 -7.33 7.79
CA TRP A 115 5.40 -6.85 7.75
C TRP A 115 4.44 -8.01 7.50
N PRO A 116 3.45 -8.24 8.39
CA PRO A 116 2.46 -9.31 8.23
C PRO A 116 1.64 -9.20 6.94
N ARG A 117 1.51 -7.98 6.41
CA ARG A 117 0.78 -7.67 5.19
C ARG A 117 1.58 -6.69 4.34
N VAL A 118 1.80 -7.05 3.09
CA VAL A 118 2.48 -6.23 2.10
C VAL A 118 1.63 -6.21 0.83
N SER A 119 1.45 -5.02 0.25
CA SER A 119 0.83 -4.85 -1.07
C SER A 119 1.88 -4.36 -2.06
N THR A 120 1.88 -4.93 -3.27
CA THR A 120 2.73 -4.46 -4.35
C THR A 120 2.11 -3.22 -4.99
N THR A 121 2.93 -2.21 -5.28
CA THR A 121 2.50 -0.98 -5.94
C THR A 121 3.48 -0.66 -7.06
N LEU A 122 2.99 -0.48 -8.28
CA LEU A 122 3.78 0.06 -9.38
C LEU A 122 3.67 1.59 -9.31
N ALA A 123 4.57 2.26 -8.60
CA ALA A 123 4.45 3.72 -8.38
C ALA A 123 5.25 4.56 -9.37
N ASP A 124 6.22 3.97 -10.07
CA ASP A 124 7.08 4.69 -11.03
C ASP A 124 7.68 3.69 -12.03
N LEU A 125 7.97 4.14 -13.26
CA LEU A 125 8.25 3.29 -14.45
C LEU A 125 9.41 2.28 -14.31
N ASN A 126 10.19 2.32 -13.22
CA ASN A 126 11.31 1.41 -12.97
C ASN A 126 11.45 0.96 -11.51
N LEU A 127 10.50 1.27 -10.62
CA LEU A 127 10.59 0.92 -9.20
C LEU A 127 9.48 -0.03 -8.79
N GLU A 128 9.86 -1.13 -8.13
CA GLU A 128 8.92 -2.02 -7.48
C GLU A 128 8.61 -1.49 -6.07
N GLY A 129 7.36 -1.18 -5.80
CA GLY A 129 6.93 -0.69 -4.49
C GLY A 129 6.33 -1.80 -3.62
N LEU A 130 6.78 -1.88 -2.37
CA LEU A 130 6.18 -2.72 -1.33
C LEU A 130 5.61 -1.83 -0.22
N ARG A 131 4.29 -1.83 -0.08
CA ARG A 131 3.55 -1.01 0.89
C ARG A 131 3.08 -1.86 2.06
N ALA A 132 3.28 -1.35 3.28
CA ALA A 132 2.85 -1.96 4.52
C ALA A 132 2.16 -0.96 5.47
N PRO A 133 1.21 -1.41 6.31
CA PRO A 133 0.72 -0.61 7.42
C PRO A 133 1.81 -0.46 8.50
N LEU A 134 1.99 0.76 9.01
CA LEU A 134 2.94 1.10 10.05
C LEU A 134 2.21 1.69 11.25
N VAL A 135 2.39 1.09 12.42
CA VAL A 135 2.04 1.67 13.72
C VAL A 135 3.22 1.42 14.65
N THR A 136 3.88 2.48 15.13
CA THR A 136 5.13 2.33 15.91
C THR A 136 4.86 2.05 17.39
N GLY A 137 3.72 2.54 17.91
CA GLY A 137 3.30 2.34 19.29
C GLY A 137 2.04 3.12 19.66
N SER A 138 1.95 3.54 20.92
CA SER A 138 0.82 4.27 21.51
C SER A 138 1.23 5.56 22.22
N GLN A 139 2.49 5.97 22.11
CA GLN A 139 2.99 7.24 22.62
C GLN A 139 2.51 8.39 21.73
N TYR A 140 2.47 9.59 22.30
CA TYR A 140 1.97 10.78 21.60
C TYR A 140 2.79 11.13 20.35
N ASP A 141 4.07 10.77 20.33
CA ASP A 141 5.02 10.96 19.23
C ASP A 141 5.16 9.73 18.30
N ASP A 142 4.35 8.69 18.50
CA ASP A 142 4.33 7.52 17.63
C ASP A 142 3.61 7.77 16.29
N LEU A 143 4.05 7.06 15.26
CA LEU A 143 3.52 7.17 13.90
C LEU A 143 2.46 6.10 13.64
N ALA A 144 1.39 6.50 12.96
CA ALA A 144 0.37 5.59 12.45
C ALA A 144 0.06 5.91 10.98
N GLY A 145 0.10 4.91 10.09
CA GLY A 145 -0.19 5.11 8.67
C GLY A 145 0.32 3.98 7.80
N SER A 146 0.90 4.34 6.67
CA SER A 146 1.48 3.40 5.72
C SER A 146 2.86 3.82 5.26
N ILE A 147 3.76 2.85 5.20
CA ILE A 147 5.12 3.00 4.68
C ILE A 147 5.22 2.24 3.35
N THR A 148 5.94 2.81 2.39
CA THR A 148 6.21 2.15 1.10
C THR A 148 7.70 2.22 0.80
N TYR A 149 8.29 1.05 0.53
CA TYR A 149 9.68 0.88 0.10
C TYR A 149 9.70 0.69 -1.42
N TYR A 150 10.55 1.43 -2.11
CA TYR A 150 10.72 1.33 -3.55
C TYR A 150 12.10 0.79 -3.88
N PHE A 151 12.11 -0.31 -4.63
CA PHE A 151 13.30 -1.04 -5.01
C PHE A 151 13.65 -0.81 -6.47
N ASP A 152 14.95 -0.70 -6.76
CA ASP A 152 15.44 -0.82 -8.13
C ASP A 152 15.45 -2.27 -8.61
N ARG A 153 15.93 -2.48 -9.84
CA ARG A 153 16.06 -3.81 -10.44
C ARG A 153 17.07 -4.71 -9.73
N ASP A 154 17.99 -4.12 -8.97
CA ASP A 154 19.01 -4.83 -8.20
C ASP A 154 18.49 -5.20 -6.79
N GLY A 155 17.26 -4.82 -6.45
CA GLY A 155 16.63 -5.13 -5.16
C GLY A 155 17.05 -4.20 -4.02
N HIS A 156 17.66 -3.04 -4.32
CA HIS A 156 18.04 -2.06 -3.31
C HIS A 156 16.98 -0.98 -3.15
N VAL A 157 16.73 -0.56 -1.90
CA VAL A 157 15.82 0.57 -1.63
C VAL A 157 16.42 1.86 -2.19
N GLN A 158 15.66 2.53 -3.05
CA GLN A 158 15.98 3.84 -3.62
C GLN A 158 15.11 4.96 -3.04
N ARG A 159 13.89 4.63 -2.59
CA ARG A 159 12.95 5.59 -2.01
C ARG A 159 12.15 4.95 -0.89
N ILE A 160 11.90 5.71 0.16
CA ILE A 160 10.98 5.36 1.25
C ILE A 160 9.96 6.48 1.35
N THR A 161 8.68 6.12 1.34
CA THR A 161 7.59 7.08 1.57
C THR A 161 6.80 6.67 2.79
N PHE A 162 6.33 7.65 3.55
CA PHE A 162 5.40 7.46 4.63
C PHE A 162 4.25 8.45 4.52
N GLN A 163 3.04 7.94 4.67
CA GLN A 163 1.81 8.72 4.74
C GLN A 163 1.04 8.28 5.98
N GLY A 164 0.75 9.21 6.88
CA GLY A 164 0.13 8.87 8.15
C GLY A 164 -0.08 10.08 9.04
N SER A 165 -0.13 9.85 10.35
CA SER A 165 -0.29 10.89 11.35
C SER A 165 0.59 10.67 12.58
N THR A 166 0.78 11.74 13.34
CA THR A 166 1.39 11.75 14.67
C THR A 166 0.72 12.80 15.56
N GLY A 167 0.87 12.69 16.88
CA GLY A 167 0.52 13.73 17.83
C GLY A 167 1.64 14.78 18.00
N ASP A 168 2.89 14.35 17.92
CA ASP A 168 4.09 15.18 18.03
C ASP A 168 5.12 14.77 16.97
N GLU A 169 5.62 15.75 16.23
CA GLU A 169 6.59 15.55 15.16
C GLU A 169 8.04 15.51 15.64
N ARG A 170 8.34 15.94 16.88
CA ARG A 170 9.72 16.22 17.33
C ARG A 170 10.66 15.03 17.17
N ARG A 171 10.21 13.81 17.50
CA ARG A 171 11.02 12.60 17.33
C ARG A 171 11.28 12.27 15.86
N LEU A 172 10.28 12.41 15.01
CA LEU A 172 10.41 12.20 13.56
C LEU A 172 11.34 13.24 12.93
N VAL A 173 11.10 14.52 13.20
CA VAL A 173 11.91 15.65 12.70
C VAL A 173 13.35 15.55 13.20
N GLY A 174 13.56 15.20 14.47
CA GLY A 174 14.90 15.01 15.03
C GLY A 174 15.67 13.92 14.29
N MET A 175 15.04 12.77 14.05
CA MET A 175 15.65 11.69 13.27
C MET A 175 15.98 12.13 11.83
N LEU A 176 15.04 12.81 11.15
CA LEU A 176 15.23 13.23 9.76
C LEU A 176 16.30 14.30 9.59
N THR A 177 16.37 15.26 10.49
CA THR A 177 17.40 16.32 10.46
C THR A 177 18.77 15.76 10.80
N GLN A 178 18.86 14.85 11.78
CA GLN A 178 20.13 14.26 12.22
C GLN A 178 20.69 13.23 11.23
N HIS A 179 19.86 12.35 10.66
CA HIS A 179 20.32 11.21 9.86
C HIS A 179 20.15 11.39 8.36
N PHE A 180 19.18 12.20 7.93
CA PHE A 180 18.85 12.38 6.51
C PHE A 180 19.12 13.81 6.00
N GLY A 181 19.61 14.70 6.86
CA GLY A 181 20.05 16.05 6.46
C GLY A 181 18.90 16.99 6.09
N PHE A 182 17.69 16.70 6.54
CA PHE A 182 16.53 17.58 6.34
C PHE A 182 16.77 18.95 6.97
N LYS A 183 16.33 19.99 6.29
CA LYS A 183 16.38 21.37 6.77
C LYS A 183 14.99 21.98 6.74
N HIS A 184 14.67 22.74 7.79
CA HIS A 184 13.41 23.47 7.87
C HIS A 184 13.35 24.56 6.79
N GLU A 185 12.17 24.70 6.18
CA GLU A 185 11.88 25.71 5.18
C GLU A 185 10.68 26.55 5.63
N PRO A 186 10.66 27.87 5.40
CA PRO A 186 9.54 28.71 5.79
C PRO A 186 8.22 28.24 5.19
N THR A 187 7.23 27.97 6.05
CA THR A 187 5.90 27.54 5.63
C THR A 187 4.80 28.05 6.55
N LEU A 188 3.57 28.11 6.02
CA LEU A 188 2.33 28.35 6.78
C LEU A 188 1.69 27.07 7.32
N ASP A 189 2.11 25.90 6.83
CA ASP A 189 1.67 24.61 7.38
C ASP A 189 2.40 24.32 8.72
N ALA A 190 2.12 23.18 9.36
CA ALA A 190 2.75 22.84 10.64
C ALA A 190 4.26 22.64 10.53
N GLY A 191 4.75 22.28 9.35
CA GLY A 191 6.18 22.21 9.08
C GLY A 191 6.49 21.73 7.67
N LEU A 192 7.57 22.26 7.12
CA LEU A 192 8.12 21.84 5.84
C LEU A 192 9.61 21.65 6.02
N TYR A 193 10.11 20.47 5.61
CA TYR A 193 11.53 20.19 5.63
C TYR A 193 11.95 19.59 4.31
N LEU A 194 13.08 20.06 3.79
CA LEU A 194 13.60 19.65 2.49
C LEU A 194 15.05 19.18 2.61
N VAL A 195 15.39 18.23 1.76
CA VAL A 195 16.77 17.98 1.33
C VAL A 195 16.85 18.46 -0.12
N LYS A 196 17.86 19.27 -0.44
CA LYS A 196 18.05 19.83 -1.78
C LYS A 196 19.39 19.37 -2.35
N TRP A 197 19.43 19.07 -3.64
CA TRP A 197 20.63 18.78 -4.41
C TRP A 197 20.68 19.73 -5.61
N ASN A 198 21.76 20.49 -5.76
CA ASN A 198 21.89 21.53 -6.80
C ASN A 198 20.71 22.53 -6.85
N GLY A 199 20.05 22.77 -5.71
CA GLY A 199 18.90 23.67 -5.58
C GLY A 199 17.54 22.98 -5.72
N ASP A 200 17.49 21.79 -6.32
CA ASP A 200 16.24 21.04 -6.50
C ASP A 200 15.94 20.16 -5.29
N PRO A 201 14.68 20.09 -4.82
CA PRO A 201 14.31 19.22 -3.72
C PRO A 201 14.43 17.76 -4.14
N THR A 202 15.14 16.97 -3.33
CA THR A 202 15.30 15.53 -3.51
C THR A 202 14.58 14.72 -2.45
N SER A 203 14.28 15.29 -1.29
CA SER A 203 13.46 14.64 -0.25
C SER A 203 12.65 15.70 0.48
N VAL A 204 11.47 15.31 0.97
CA VAL A 204 10.54 16.25 1.60
C VAL A 204 9.75 15.61 2.73
N LEU A 205 9.57 16.39 3.78
CA LEU A 205 8.63 16.16 4.87
C LEU A 205 7.66 17.32 4.86
N MET A 206 6.38 17.02 4.69
CA MET A 206 5.29 17.96 4.86
C MET A 206 4.48 17.55 6.08
N LEU A 207 4.31 18.48 7.01
CA LEU A 207 3.49 18.35 8.20
C LEU A 207 2.32 19.31 8.09
N ARG A 208 1.10 18.81 8.22
CA ARG A 208 -0.12 19.62 8.21
C ARG A 208 -0.91 19.39 9.49
N SER A 209 -1.41 20.46 10.09
CA SER A 209 -2.38 20.33 11.18
C SER A 209 -3.65 19.66 10.66
N ALA A 210 -4.22 18.77 11.47
CA ALA A 210 -5.53 18.22 11.17
C ALA A 210 -6.57 19.33 11.15
N ASN A 211 -7.52 19.26 10.22
CA ASN A 211 -8.61 20.25 10.09
C ASN A 211 -9.46 20.33 11.37
N VAL A 212 -9.52 19.21 12.12
CA VAL A 212 -10.22 19.12 13.40
C VAL A 212 -9.32 18.40 14.39
N VAL A 213 -9.00 19.07 15.49
CA VAL A 213 -8.27 18.47 16.61
C VAL A 213 -9.28 17.97 17.64
N SER A 214 -9.37 16.65 17.80
CA SER A 214 -10.21 16.04 18.83
C SER A 214 -9.38 15.58 20.02
N ALA A 215 -9.88 15.81 21.23
CA ALA A 215 -9.30 15.24 22.45
C ALA A 215 -9.33 13.70 22.45
N SER A 216 -10.27 13.08 21.73
CA SER A 216 -10.38 11.62 21.61
C SER A 216 -9.36 11.00 20.64
N GLN A 217 -8.62 11.81 19.88
CA GLN A 217 -7.65 11.34 18.88
C GLN A 217 -6.32 12.10 19.00
N PRO A 218 -5.57 11.91 20.09
CA PRO A 218 -4.33 12.65 20.33
C PRO A 218 -3.24 12.38 19.27
N HIS A 219 -3.23 11.20 18.65
CA HIS A 219 -2.23 10.80 17.63
C HIS A 219 -2.58 11.24 16.19
N ALA A 220 -3.70 11.96 16.00
CA ALA A 220 -4.17 12.40 14.68
C ALA A 220 -4.12 13.92 14.53
N ARG A 221 -3.27 14.61 15.31
CA ARG A 221 -3.17 16.08 15.29
C ARG A 221 -2.39 16.60 14.10
N LEU A 222 -1.41 15.84 13.64
CA LEU A 222 -0.57 16.17 12.50
C LEU A 222 -0.69 15.08 11.44
N SER A 223 -1.00 15.49 10.22
CA SER A 223 -0.84 14.66 9.03
C SER A 223 0.61 14.75 8.55
N VAL A 224 1.21 13.60 8.29
CA VAL A 224 2.60 13.45 7.87
C VAL A 224 2.62 12.92 6.44
N SER A 225 3.32 13.63 5.55
CA SER A 225 3.69 13.15 4.22
C SER A 225 5.19 13.25 4.07
N LEU A 226 5.85 12.11 3.96
CA LEU A 226 7.30 11.99 3.93
C LEU A 226 7.72 11.22 2.69
N GLU A 227 8.70 11.75 1.98
CA GLU A 227 9.45 11.06 0.96
C GLU A 227 10.94 11.27 1.21
N ILE A 228 11.66 10.16 1.38
CA ILE A 228 13.11 10.13 1.49
C ILE A 228 13.64 9.39 0.27
N ASN A 229 14.52 10.04 -0.49
CA ASN A 229 15.22 9.42 -1.60
C ASN A 229 16.67 9.16 -1.21
N ARG A 230 17.21 8.02 -1.66
CA ARG A 230 18.64 7.75 -1.54
C ARG A 230 19.39 8.85 -2.31
N PRO A 231 20.47 9.43 -1.76
CA PRO A 231 21.28 10.41 -2.48
C PRO A 231 22.00 9.72 -3.65
N SER A 232 21.33 9.61 -4.79
CA SER A 232 21.88 9.11 -6.03
C SER A 232 21.55 10.08 -7.16
N ARG A 233 22.35 10.08 -8.23
CA ARG A 233 22.24 11.05 -9.33
C ARG A 233 20.93 10.97 -10.12
N TYR A 234 20.09 9.97 -9.88
CA TYR A 234 19.01 9.59 -10.79
C TYR A 234 17.60 9.77 -10.24
N TYR A 235 17.43 10.18 -8.97
CA TYR A 235 16.09 10.28 -8.38
C TYR A 235 15.84 11.65 -7.74
N GLY A 236 15.00 12.44 -8.41
CA GLY A 236 14.29 13.57 -7.80
C GLY A 236 13.07 13.09 -7.02
N LEU A 237 12.27 14.04 -6.53
CA LEU A 237 10.97 13.73 -5.93
C LEU A 237 10.09 12.91 -6.89
N SER A 238 9.27 12.03 -6.33
CA SER A 238 8.22 11.35 -7.08
C SER A 238 7.28 12.38 -7.73
N PRO A 239 6.64 12.06 -8.87
CA PRO A 239 5.73 13.00 -9.53
C PRO A 239 4.62 13.50 -8.60
N HIS A 240 4.07 12.63 -7.75
CA HIS A 240 3.05 12.99 -6.77
C HIS A 240 3.59 13.98 -5.73
N MET A 241 4.79 13.73 -5.21
CA MET A 241 5.38 14.59 -4.19
C MET A 241 5.88 15.92 -4.76
N ALA A 242 6.43 15.91 -5.97
CA ALA A 242 6.76 17.11 -6.72
C ALA A 242 5.51 17.98 -6.95
N ALA A 243 4.39 17.37 -7.35
CA ALA A 243 3.13 18.07 -7.51
C ALA A 243 2.60 18.66 -6.19
N ALA A 244 2.66 17.91 -5.08
CA ALA A 244 2.26 18.41 -3.76
C ALA A 244 3.14 19.60 -3.29
N VAL A 245 4.44 19.54 -3.59
CA VAL A 245 5.40 20.62 -3.34
C VAL A 245 5.06 21.85 -4.19
N GLU A 246 4.85 21.69 -5.49
CA GLU A 246 4.50 22.79 -6.40
C GLU A 246 3.12 23.40 -6.07
N GLU A 247 2.13 22.59 -5.72
CA GLU A 247 0.84 23.06 -5.24
C GLU A 247 1.02 23.94 -4.01
N ALA A 248 1.79 23.48 -3.02
CA ALA A 248 2.01 24.22 -1.79
C ALA A 248 2.83 25.51 -2.02
N LYS A 249 3.76 25.52 -2.99
CA LYS A 249 4.41 26.76 -3.47
C LYS A 249 3.42 27.72 -4.09
N SER A 250 2.60 27.24 -5.04
CA SER A 250 1.65 28.06 -5.78
C SER A 250 0.58 28.68 -4.89
N ALA A 251 0.18 27.96 -3.83
CA ALA A 251 -0.76 28.41 -2.82
C ALA A 251 -0.16 29.43 -1.83
N GLN A 252 1.07 29.90 -2.06
CA GLN A 252 1.83 30.79 -1.18
C GLN A 252 1.94 30.27 0.27
N ARG A 253 1.84 28.95 0.45
CA ARG A 253 2.09 28.30 1.76
C ARG A 253 3.58 28.13 2.01
N TRP A 254 4.40 28.35 1.00
CA TRP A 254 5.86 28.35 1.05
C TRP A 254 6.33 29.79 0.91
N GLY A 255 7.21 30.21 1.81
CA GLY A 255 7.87 31.52 1.91
C GLY A 255 7.37 32.69 1.02
N GLN A 256 7.01 33.80 1.66
CA GLN A 256 7.66 35.06 1.31
C GLN A 256 8.62 35.46 2.44
N PRO A 257 9.75 36.11 2.13
CA PRO A 257 10.71 36.61 3.11
C PRO A 257 10.10 37.62 4.08
#